data_AF-A0A8J4WTX2-F1
#
_entry.id   AF-A0A8J4WTX2-F1
#
_cell.length_a   1.000
_cell.length_b   1.000
_cell.length_c   1.000
_cell.angle_alpha   90.00
_cell.angle_beta   90.00
_cell.angle_gamma   90.00
#
_symmetry.space_group_name_H-M   'P 1'
#
loop_
_entity.id
_entity.type
_entity.pdbx_description
1 polymer ?
#
loop_
_entity_poly.entity_id
_entity_poly.type
_entity_poly.pdbx_seq_one_letter_code
_entity_poly.pdbx_strand_id
1 'polypeptide(L)'
;MNRHLAVSLQRLGVVCTSPTRTFSKETKVLDLPRHHGIDVMRDPGTNKGTAFLLHERQLLGIHGLLPPAVLTMDQQVEKMMTNLAKLSDDLQRYSFLTSLQDRNERLFYKLIIQNVEYCMPLIYTPTVGLACQFYGYVFRRPS
;
A
#
# COMPACT_ATOMS: atom_id res chain seq x y z
N MET A 1 -32.21 -62.69 -35.53
CA MET A 1 -33.18 -63.63 -34.95
C MET A 1 -33.14 -63.45 -33.44
N ASN A 2 -34.14 -62.78 -32.84
CA ASN A 2 -34.55 -62.79 -31.41
C ASN A 2 -33.48 -62.51 -30.32
N ARG A 3 -33.70 -61.84 -29.18
CA ARG A 3 -34.84 -61.17 -28.52
C ARG A 3 -34.33 -60.62 -27.16
N HIS A 4 -34.97 -59.54 -26.68
CA HIS A 4 -35.24 -59.19 -25.27
C HIS A 4 -34.17 -58.56 -24.33
N LEU A 5 -34.37 -57.26 -24.09
CA LEU A 5 -34.56 -56.53 -22.81
C LEU A 5 -34.25 -57.22 -21.46
N ALA A 6 -33.44 -56.52 -20.63
CA ALA A 6 -33.67 -56.24 -19.19
C ALA A 6 -32.61 -55.20 -18.72
N VAL A 7 -32.95 -53.91 -18.58
CA VAL A 7 -33.33 -53.21 -17.34
C VAL A 7 -32.30 -53.30 -16.20
N SER A 8 -31.56 -52.20 -16.06
CA SER A 8 -31.24 -51.43 -14.83
C SER A 8 -31.15 -52.16 -13.48
N LEU A 9 -29.99 -52.08 -12.81
CA LEU A 9 -29.84 -51.58 -11.43
C LEU A 9 -28.39 -51.69 -10.88
N GLN A 10 -28.09 -50.73 -9.99
CA GLN A 10 -27.00 -50.70 -8.98
C GLN A 10 -25.62 -50.23 -9.49
N ARG A 11 -25.31 -48.92 -9.40
CA ARG A 11 -24.79 -48.19 -8.23
C ARG A 11 -23.47 -48.75 -7.66
N LEU A 12 -22.43 -47.93 -7.85
CA LEU A 12 -21.30 -47.66 -6.94
C LEU A 12 -20.35 -48.82 -6.66
N GLY A 13 -19.24 -48.84 -7.40
CA GLY A 13 -18.05 -49.60 -7.03
C GLY A 13 -17.13 -49.87 -8.20
N VAL A 14 -16.33 -48.88 -8.62
CA VAL A 14 -15.12 -49.17 -9.40
C VAL A 14 -13.94 -48.46 -8.75
N VAL A 15 -13.25 -49.25 -7.95
CA VAL A 15 -11.85 -49.10 -7.60
C VAL A 15 -11.07 -48.98 -8.91
N CYS A 16 -10.46 -47.83 -9.17
CA CYS A 16 -9.41 -47.71 -10.19
C CYS A 16 -8.07 -47.55 -9.47
N THR A 17 -7.38 -48.69 -9.38
CA THR A 17 -5.96 -48.82 -9.06
C THR A 17 -5.12 -47.92 -9.96
N SER A 18 -4.24 -47.12 -9.36
CA SER A 18 -3.17 -46.40 -10.05
C SER A 18 -2.13 -47.41 -10.58
N PRO A 19 -1.31 -47.07 -11.61
CA PRO A 19 -0.12 -46.28 -11.31
C PRO A 19 0.33 -45.28 -12.40
N THR A 20 1.19 -44.35 -11.97
CA THR A 20 2.22 -43.62 -12.76
C THR A 20 1.80 -42.59 -13.80
N ARG A 21 1.65 -41.33 -13.33
CA ARG A 21 2.39 -40.19 -13.88
C ARG A 21 2.54 -39.13 -12.78
N THR A 22 3.66 -39.17 -12.08
CA THR A 22 4.09 -38.11 -11.17
C THR A 22 4.38 -36.84 -11.98
N PHE A 23 3.37 -36.00 -12.13
CA PHE A 23 3.59 -34.58 -12.39
C PHE A 23 3.20 -33.86 -11.10
N SER A 24 4.13 -33.85 -10.15
CA SER A 24 4.12 -32.93 -9.03
C SER A 24 4.17 -31.52 -9.61
N LYS A 25 2.99 -30.94 -9.86
CA LYS A 25 2.86 -29.48 -9.94
C LYS A 25 3.14 -28.99 -8.52
N GLU A 26 4.40 -28.66 -8.30
CA GLU A 26 4.82 -27.75 -7.25
C GLU A 26 3.98 -26.48 -7.42
N THR A 27 2.86 -26.41 -6.71
CA THR A 27 2.13 -25.16 -6.51
C THR A 27 3.08 -24.31 -5.68
N LYS A 28 3.98 -23.57 -6.33
CA LYS A 28 4.58 -22.39 -5.73
C LYS A 28 3.39 -21.54 -5.31
N VAL A 29 3.08 -21.58 -4.02
CA VAL A 29 2.25 -20.57 -3.39
C VAL A 29 2.97 -19.29 -3.76
N LEU A 30 2.42 -18.53 -4.70
CA LEU A 30 2.93 -17.19 -4.96
C LEU A 30 2.87 -16.52 -3.59
N ASP A 31 4.03 -16.12 -3.07
CA ASP A 31 4.14 -15.34 -1.83
C ASP A 31 3.44 -14.02 -2.08
N LEU A 32 2.10 -14.06 -1.96
CA LEU A 32 1.23 -12.92 -2.11
C LEU A 32 1.56 -11.99 -0.94
N PRO A 33 1.83 -10.70 -1.20
CA PRO A 33 2.16 -9.77 -0.13
C PRO A 33 1.08 -9.81 0.95
N ARG A 34 1.50 -9.86 2.23
CA ARG A 34 0.59 -10.01 3.37
C ARG A 34 -0.53 -8.96 3.42
N HIS A 35 -0.34 -7.83 2.75
CA HIS A 35 -1.31 -6.76 2.59
C HIS A 35 -1.59 -6.52 1.10
N HIS A 36 -2.87 -6.33 0.76
CA HIS A 36 -3.34 -6.05 -0.60
C HIS A 36 -4.39 -4.93 -0.60
N GLY A 37 -4.62 -4.36 -1.79
CA GLY A 37 -5.64 -3.35 -2.00
C GLY A 37 -5.42 -2.10 -1.16
N ILE A 38 -6.49 -1.61 -0.55
CA ILE A 38 -6.48 -0.36 0.22
C ILE A 38 -5.59 -0.47 1.46
N ASP A 39 -5.38 -1.66 2.02
CA ASP A 39 -4.60 -1.82 3.26
C ASP A 39 -3.13 -1.46 3.06
N VAL A 40 -2.57 -1.72 1.86
CA VAL A 40 -1.21 -1.30 1.48
C VAL A 40 -1.07 0.22 1.43
N MET A 41 -2.16 0.94 1.14
CA MET A 41 -2.16 2.40 1.12
C MET A 41 -2.38 3.02 2.49
N ARG A 42 -2.97 2.26 3.42
CA ARG A 42 -3.25 2.71 4.78
C ARG A 42 -2.03 2.64 5.67
N ASP A 43 -1.17 1.66 5.42
CA ASP A 43 0.08 1.48 6.16
C ASP A 43 1.17 2.44 5.64
N PRO A 44 1.66 3.41 6.45
CA PRO A 44 2.66 4.36 6.04
C PRO A 44 4.04 3.74 5.75
N GLY A 45 4.33 2.55 6.30
CA GLY A 45 5.61 1.86 6.11
C GLY A 45 5.75 1.19 4.73
N THR A 46 4.63 0.72 4.17
CA THR A 46 4.56 0.07 2.86
C THR A 46 4.08 1.00 1.74
N ASN A 47 3.36 2.07 2.06
CA ASN A 47 2.82 2.98 1.07
C ASN A 47 3.91 3.80 0.34
N LYS A 48 3.97 3.67 -0.99
CA LYS A 48 4.86 4.47 -1.87
C LYS A 48 4.13 5.61 -2.60
N GLY A 49 2.81 5.70 -2.45
CA GLY A 49 1.97 6.65 -3.18
C GLY A 49 2.12 6.52 -4.69
N THR A 50 2.40 7.63 -5.38
CA THR A 50 2.59 7.62 -6.84
C THR A 50 3.88 6.93 -7.31
N ALA A 51 4.77 6.51 -6.41
CA ALA A 51 6.00 5.80 -6.78
C ALA A 51 5.79 4.29 -7.01
N PHE A 52 4.58 3.76 -6.81
CA PHE A 52 4.26 2.40 -7.23
C PHE A 52 4.33 2.27 -8.75
N LEU A 53 5.11 1.30 -9.21
CA LEU A 53 5.22 0.92 -10.62
C LEU A 53 3.93 0.24 -11.09
N LEU A 54 3.67 0.26 -12.40
CA LEU A 54 2.45 -0.31 -12.97
C LEU A 54 2.26 -1.80 -12.59
N HIS A 55 3.33 -2.59 -12.67
CA HIS A 55 3.29 -4.01 -12.30
C HIS A 55 3.03 -4.21 -10.80
N GLU A 56 3.65 -3.39 -9.93
CA GLU A 56 3.39 -3.43 -8.47
C GLU A 56 1.92 -3.12 -8.20
N ARG A 57 1.33 -2.14 -8.91
CA ARG A 57 -0.07 -1.77 -8.74
C ARG A 57 -1.03 -2.91 -9.11
N GLN A 58 -0.72 -3.66 -10.17
CA GLN A 58 -1.51 -4.80 -10.60
C GLN A 58 -1.40 -5.95 -9.60
N LEU A 59 -0.18 -6.27 -9.15
CA LEU A 59 0.07 -7.34 -8.16
C LEU A 59 -0.56 -7.04 -6.80
N LEU A 60 -0.52 -5.78 -6.36
CA LEU A 60 -1.10 -5.34 -5.09
C LEU A 60 -2.61 -5.09 -5.18
N GLY A 61 -3.23 -5.15 -6.37
CA GLY A 61 -4.65 -4.90 -6.54
C GLY A 61 -5.06 -3.43 -6.31
N ILE A 62 -4.13 -2.50 -6.55
CA ILE A 62 -4.33 -1.05 -6.36
C ILE A 62 -4.38 -0.26 -7.67
N HIS A 63 -4.36 -0.96 -8.80
CA HIS A 63 -4.55 -0.35 -10.11
C HIS A 63 -5.95 0.29 -10.19
N GLY A 64 -6.03 1.55 -10.61
CA GLY A 64 -7.26 2.35 -10.63
C GLY A 64 -7.52 3.19 -9.37
N LEU A 65 -6.87 2.90 -8.24
CA LEU A 65 -6.97 3.70 -7.01
C LEU A 65 -6.01 4.90 -6.99
N LEU A 66 -4.96 4.87 -7.81
CA LEU A 66 -3.95 5.92 -7.92
C LEU A 66 -4.00 6.59 -9.29
N PRO A 67 -3.64 7.89 -9.38
CA PRO A 67 -3.44 8.56 -10.65
C PRO A 67 -2.46 7.79 -11.56
N PRO A 68 -2.62 7.84 -12.90
CA PRO A 68 -1.81 7.03 -13.83
C PRO A 68 -0.33 7.42 -13.84
N ALA A 69 0.01 8.63 -13.38
CA ALA A 69 1.39 9.09 -13.28
C ALA A 69 2.18 8.25 -12.27
N VAL A 70 3.39 7.85 -12.68
CA VAL A 70 4.41 7.25 -11.82
C VAL A 70 5.48 8.31 -11.57
N LEU A 71 5.67 8.68 -10.31
CA LEU A 71 6.67 9.69 -9.93
C LEU A 71 7.84 9.02 -9.22
N THR A 72 9.05 9.46 -9.51
CA THR A 72 10.22 9.04 -8.73
C THR A 72 10.15 9.65 -7.33
N MET A 73 10.90 9.06 -6.40
CA MET A 73 10.94 9.57 -5.02
C MET A 73 11.42 11.04 -4.98
N ASP A 74 12.38 11.45 -5.80
CA ASP A 74 12.85 12.84 -5.84
C ASP A 74 11.79 13.81 -6.39
N GLN A 75 11.05 13.41 -7.43
CA GLN A 75 9.92 14.19 -7.94
C GLN A 75 8.81 14.33 -6.90
N GLN A 76 8.58 13.30 -6.09
CA GLN A 76 7.64 13.39 -4.98
C GLN A 76 8.12 14.38 -3.93
N VAL A 77 9.40 14.38 -3.56
CA VAL A 77 9.96 15.36 -2.61
C VAL A 77 9.83 16.78 -3.14
N GLU A 78 10.22 17.04 -4.38
CA GLU A 78 10.11 18.37 -5.01
C GLU A 78 8.66 18.88 -5.00
N LYS A 79 7.70 18.01 -5.33
CA LYS A 79 6.28 18.32 -5.27
C LYS A 79 5.81 18.64 -3.85
N MET A 80 6.25 17.86 -2.86
CA MET A 80 5.88 18.09 -1.46
C MET A 80 6.50 19.39 -0.93
N MET A 81 7.76 19.68 -1.26
CA MET A 81 8.42 20.94 -0.90
C MET A 81 7.73 22.15 -1.53
N THR A 82 7.34 22.05 -2.81
CA THR A 82 6.57 23.11 -3.49
C THR A 82 5.24 23.36 -2.78
N ASN A 83 4.56 22.31 -2.32
CA ASN A 83 3.31 22.45 -1.57
C ASN A 83 3.54 23.06 -0.18
N LEU A 84 4.62 22.64 0.50
CA LEU A 84 4.99 23.15 1.83
C LEU A 84 5.33 24.65 1.78
N ALA A 85 6.07 25.08 0.75
CA ALA A 85 6.45 26.47 0.56
C ALA A 85 5.26 27.41 0.25
N LYS A 86 4.17 26.88 -0.31
CA LYS A 86 2.93 27.64 -0.56
C LYS A 86 2.11 27.92 0.68
N LEU A 87 2.28 27.13 1.75
CA LEU A 87 1.63 27.37 3.02
C LEU A 87 2.28 28.58 3.69
N SER A 88 1.48 29.50 4.21
CA SER A 88 1.98 30.72 4.86
C SER A 88 2.21 30.55 6.36
N ASP A 89 1.39 29.71 7.00
CA ASP A 89 1.36 29.53 8.45
C ASP A 89 2.17 28.29 8.90
N ASP A 90 2.92 28.43 9.99
CA ASP A 90 3.78 27.37 10.53
C ASP A 90 2.98 26.20 11.11
N LEU A 91 1.80 26.48 11.69
CA LEU A 91 0.91 25.42 12.18
C LEU A 91 0.34 24.58 11.03
N GLN A 92 0.01 25.22 9.91
CA GLN A 92 -0.40 24.52 8.68
C GLN A 92 0.75 23.69 8.10
N ARG A 93 1.98 24.22 8.08
CA ARG A 93 3.18 23.49 7.64
C ARG A 93 3.44 22.27 8.52
N TYR A 94 3.35 22.42 9.83
CA TYR A 94 3.44 21.31 10.79
C TYR A 94 2.38 20.24 10.50
N SER A 95 1.10 20.65 10.40
CA SER A 95 0.01 19.72 10.12
C SER A 95 0.17 19.00 8.78
N PHE A 96 0.72 19.67 7.76
CA PHE A 96 1.06 19.06 6.47
C PHE A 96 2.15 18.00 6.61
N LEU A 97 3.21 18.28 7.37
CA LEU A 97 4.32 17.36 7.61
C LEU A 97 3.86 16.12 8.40
N THR A 98 3.07 16.30 9.47
CA THR A 98 2.46 15.18 10.21
C THR A 98 1.59 14.32 9.28
N SER A 99 0.78 14.96 8.43
CA SER A 99 -0.07 14.23 7.47
C SER A 99 0.73 13.52 6.37
N LEU A 100 1.96 13.96 6.09
CA LEU A 100 2.86 13.26 5.18
C LEU A 100 3.42 12.01 5.86
N GLN A 101 3.85 12.13 7.11
CA GLN A 101 4.33 11.02 7.93
C GLN A 101 3.28 9.90 8.04
N ASP A 102 2.02 10.25 8.34
CA ASP A 102 0.90 9.31 8.48
C ASP A 102 0.54 8.54 7.20
N ARG A 103 0.97 9.05 6.03
CA ARG A 103 0.65 8.45 4.72
C ARG A 103 1.84 7.72 4.12
N ASN A 104 3.04 8.26 4.24
CA ASN A 104 4.25 7.72 3.65
C ASN A 104 5.45 8.16 4.48
N GLU A 105 5.86 7.28 5.38
CA GLU A 105 6.96 7.50 6.31
C GLU A 105 8.30 7.67 5.59
N ARG A 106 8.53 6.89 4.53
CA ARG A 106 9.77 6.94 3.74
C ARG A 106 9.97 8.29 3.04
N LEU A 107 8.90 8.81 2.45
CA LEU A 107 8.91 10.12 1.78
C LEU A 107 9.12 11.26 2.78
N PHE A 108 8.47 11.16 3.95
CA PHE A 108 8.65 12.11 5.04
C PHE A 108 10.11 12.23 5.48
N TYR A 109 10.76 11.10 5.82
CA TYR A 109 12.16 11.12 6.24
C TYR A 109 13.09 11.59 5.14
N LYS A 110 12.86 11.20 3.88
CA LYS A 110 13.69 11.67 2.78
C LYS A 110 13.60 13.19 2.60
N LEU A 111 12.39 13.75 2.68
CA LEU A 111 12.17 15.19 2.57
C LEU A 111 12.92 15.97 3.66
N ILE A 112 12.84 15.48 4.91
CA ILE A 112 13.52 16.11 6.05
C ILE A 112 15.03 16.03 5.88
N ILE A 113 15.58 14.87 5.55
CA ILE A 113 17.03 14.68 5.38
C ILE A 113 17.57 15.59 4.27
N GLN A 114 16.81 15.80 3.19
CA GLN A 114 17.22 16.70 2.11
C GLN A 114 17.09 18.20 2.47
N ASN A 115 16.19 18.57 3.40
CA ASN A 115 15.89 19.97 3.74
C ASN A 115 15.89 20.20 5.26
N VAL A 116 16.91 19.67 5.96
CA VAL A 116 16.96 19.67 7.43
C VAL A 116 16.84 21.08 8.01
N GLU A 117 17.59 22.04 7.48
CA GLU A 117 17.61 23.41 7.99
C GLU A 117 16.22 24.07 7.96
N TYR A 118 15.44 23.79 6.91
CA TYR A 118 14.09 24.34 6.76
C TYR A 118 13.05 23.57 7.59
N CYS A 119 13.15 22.24 7.66
CA CYS A 119 12.14 21.39 8.29
C CYS A 119 12.30 21.27 9.82
N MET A 120 13.52 21.37 10.36
CA MET A 120 13.79 21.25 11.80
C MET A 120 12.96 22.19 12.68
N PRO A 121 12.91 23.51 12.42
CA PRO A 121 12.12 24.42 13.27
C PRO A 121 10.62 24.17 13.20
N LEU A 122 10.14 23.53 12.11
CA LEU A 122 8.74 23.18 11.94
C LEU A 122 8.35 21.94 12.76
N ILE A 123 9.21 20.93 12.86
CA ILE A 123 8.89 19.63 13.48
C ILE A 123 9.21 19.60 14.98
N TYR A 124 10.20 20.37 15.42
CA TYR A 124 10.65 20.40 16.81
C TYR A 124 10.37 21.77 17.43
N THR A 125 11.38 22.56 17.77
CA THR A 125 11.18 23.86 18.44
C THR A 125 11.25 25.02 17.44
N PRO A 126 10.38 26.05 17.53
CA PRO A 126 9.32 26.31 18.53
C PRO A 126 7.91 25.82 18.13
N THR A 127 7.71 25.36 16.89
CA THR A 127 6.38 25.12 16.31
C THR A 127 5.64 23.95 16.96
N VAL A 128 6.34 22.91 17.44
CA VAL A 128 5.70 21.80 18.16
C VAL A 128 5.01 22.28 19.43
N GLY A 129 5.58 23.28 20.12
CA GLY A 129 4.99 23.85 21.32
C GLY A 129 3.65 24.53 21.04
N LEU A 130 3.58 25.28 19.93
CA LEU A 130 2.33 25.86 19.43
C LEU A 130 1.35 24.76 19.02
N ALA A 131 1.81 23.73 18.32
CA ALA A 131 0.97 22.60 17.94
C ALA A 131 0.40 21.84 19.15
N CYS A 132 1.16 21.71 20.24
CA CYS A 132 0.68 21.14 21.50
C CYS A 132 -0.41 22.01 22.14
N GLN A 133 -0.28 23.33 22.10
CA GLN A 133 -1.31 24.25 22.63
C GLN A 133 -2.62 24.14 21.82
N PHE A 134 -2.51 24.01 20.51
CA PHE A 134 -3.64 23.85 19.59
C PHE A 134 -3.92 22.39 19.23
N TYR A 135 -3.49 21.42 20.05
CA TYR A 135 -3.52 20.00 19.68
C TYR A 135 -4.94 19.52 19.37
N GLY A 136 -5.95 19.99 20.11
CA GLY A 136 -7.35 19.66 19.84
C GLY A 136 -7.85 20.10 18.45
N TYR A 137 -7.27 21.18 17.90
CA TYR A 137 -7.59 21.67 16.55
C TYR A 137 -6.81 20.93 15.46
N VAL A 138 -5.57 20.50 15.77
CA VAL A 138 -4.64 19.87 14.81
C VAL A 138 -4.75 18.33 14.81
N PHE A 139 -5.50 17.75 15.76
CA PHE A 139 -5.67 16.31 15.91
C PHE A 139 -6.24 15.65 14.65
N ARG A 140 -5.59 14.56 14.19
CA ARG A 140 -6.02 13.80 12.99
C ARG A 140 -6.03 12.30 13.21
N ARG A 141 -4.86 11.69 13.28
CA ARG A 141 -4.68 10.27 13.58
C ARG A 141 -3.83 10.14 14.84
N PRO A 142 -4.13 9.15 15.70
CA PRO A 142 -3.17 8.76 16.72
C PRO A 142 -1.98 8.13 16.00
N SER A 143 -0.84 8.82 16.06
CA SER A 143 0.47 8.30 15.66
C SER A 143 1.00 7.33 16.69
#